data_AF-A0A8S3U0L2-F1
#
_entry.id   AF-A0A8S3U0L2-F1
#
_cell.length_a   1.000
_cell.length_b   1.000
_cell.length_c   1.000
_cell.angle_alpha   90.00
_cell.angle_beta   90.00
_cell.angle_gamma   90.00
#
_symmetry.space_group_name_H-M   'P 1'
#
loop_
_entity.id
_entity.type
_entity.pdbx_description
1 polymer ?
#
loop_
_entity_poly.entity_id
_entity_poly.type
_entity_poly.pdbx_seq_one_letter_code
_entity_poly.pdbx_strand_id
1 'polypeptide(L)'
;MNRFSRISACKRLKITVNHIVGRRMSTNNECSAGIIVIGVKVKKISVIGDDLDTIAREVSLFSKSFTHVITTGGIGPTHDDKTFEGIAKAFDDVLEPNPVLVELCKEYFGPASLDSPKMKLAMVPKSATTVYGYHPETGQKNKFPLVTIKNVYIFPGVPQLLERSFVTLEHLFKNPSKDFYTREIYVDKDEVSIADILNTVDSKHNNTVILGSYPDFNNSYYKVKLVLESETKKDLDDACQTLTESLPKDCIVDYDKSPIHHAVDKVYGIVNSCERCEYTKNVREAVKILEECLDKYG
;
A
#
# COMPACT_ATOMS: atom_id res chain seq x y z
N MET A 1 21.35 -35.28 15.74
CA MET A 1 20.92 -34.15 16.59
C MET A 1 21.05 -32.87 15.79
N ASN A 2 19.93 -32.13 15.75
CA ASN A 2 19.70 -30.77 15.25
C ASN A 2 20.86 -29.79 15.45
N ARG A 3 21.06 -28.69 14.70
CA ARG A 3 20.28 -28.02 13.63
C ARG A 3 21.28 -27.04 12.98
N PHE A 4 21.35 -27.03 11.65
CA PHE A 4 22.09 -26.01 10.92
C PHE A 4 21.41 -24.65 11.07
N SER A 5 22.21 -23.66 11.46
CA SER A 5 21.93 -22.24 11.39
C SER A 5 21.76 -21.79 9.93
N ARG A 6 20.55 -21.36 9.55
CA ARG A 6 20.33 -20.49 8.39
C ARG A 6 19.77 -19.17 8.88
N ILE A 7 20.65 -18.18 8.94
CA ILE A 7 20.33 -16.76 9.09
C ILE A 7 19.76 -16.32 7.74
N SER A 8 18.43 -16.17 7.65
CA SER A 8 17.78 -15.51 6.52
C SER A 8 17.35 -14.12 6.96
N ALA A 9 18.11 -13.12 6.51
CA ALA A 9 17.79 -11.71 6.68
C ALA A 9 16.51 -11.36 5.92
N CYS A 10 15.36 -11.55 6.55
CA CYS A 10 14.06 -11.08 6.09
C CYS A 10 13.83 -9.71 6.78
N LYS A 11 13.93 -8.61 6.02
CA LYS A 11 13.62 -7.26 6.50
C LYS A 11 12.17 -7.24 7.00
N ARG A 12 11.97 -7.18 8.32
CA ARG A 12 10.64 -7.15 8.95
C ARG A 12 10.14 -5.71 8.96
N LEU A 13 9.02 -5.44 8.29
CA LEU A 13 8.34 -4.15 8.36
C LEU A 13 7.16 -4.24 9.34
N LYS A 14 6.93 -3.19 10.12
CA LYS A 14 5.72 -3.03 10.94
C LYS A 14 5.20 -1.62 10.89
N ILE A 15 3.88 -1.49 10.86
CA ILE A 15 3.18 -0.21 10.83
C ILE A 15 2.60 0.04 12.22
N THR A 16 3.05 1.10 12.88
CA THR A 16 2.40 1.68 14.05
C THR A 16 1.48 2.77 13.52
N VAL A 17 0.17 2.53 13.54
CA VAL A 17 -0.84 3.52 13.15
C VAL A 17 -1.21 4.27 14.43
N ASN A 18 -0.81 5.54 14.54
CA ASN A 18 -1.40 6.41 15.53
C ASN A 18 -2.78 6.83 15.05
N HIS A 19 -3.72 6.87 15.99
CA HIS A 19 -5.15 7.08 15.83
C HIS A 19 -5.55 8.04 14.69
N ILE A 20 -6.52 7.62 13.88
CA ILE A 20 -7.34 8.50 13.04
C ILE A 20 -8.58 8.84 13.88
N VAL A 21 -8.57 9.91 14.68
CA VAL A 21 -9.82 10.46 15.24
C VAL A 21 -10.35 11.53 14.28
N GLY A 22 -11.47 11.23 13.62
CA GLY A 22 -12.28 12.26 12.96
C GLY A 22 -12.69 11.92 11.53
N ARG A 23 -13.90 11.33 11.41
CA ARG A 23 -14.69 11.05 10.19
C ARG A 23 -14.21 9.89 9.31
N ARG A 24 -15.00 8.80 9.37
CA ARG A 24 -15.20 7.76 8.34
C ARG A 24 -14.04 7.57 7.36
N MET A 25 -13.18 6.59 7.65
CA MET A 25 -12.71 5.69 6.59
C MET A 25 -13.82 4.70 6.30
N SER A 26 -14.75 5.12 5.44
CA SER A 26 -15.60 4.24 4.68
C SER A 26 -15.05 4.24 3.26
N THR A 27 -14.23 3.26 2.95
CA THR A 27 -14.18 2.63 1.62
C THR A 27 -13.98 1.15 1.90
N ASN A 28 -15.07 0.49 2.28
CA ASN A 28 -15.26 -0.96 2.37
C ASN A 28 -14.03 -1.80 2.76
N ASN A 29 -13.95 -2.19 4.03
CA ASN A 29 -13.32 -3.42 4.54
C ASN A 29 -11.84 -3.77 4.24
N GLU A 30 -11.02 -2.96 3.57
CA GLU A 30 -9.64 -3.34 3.23
C GLU A 30 -8.53 -2.65 4.07
N CYS A 31 -8.81 -2.29 5.31
CA CYS A 31 -7.78 -1.92 6.29
C CYS A 31 -7.04 -3.16 6.82
N SER A 32 -6.25 -3.82 5.98
CA SER A 32 -5.14 -4.70 6.40
C SER A 32 -4.23 -5.21 5.27
N ALA A 33 -4.56 -5.03 3.98
CA ALA A 33 -3.89 -5.78 2.90
C ALA A 33 -3.35 -4.96 1.71
N GLY A 34 -3.47 -3.63 1.69
CA GLY A 34 -3.04 -2.80 0.54
C GLY A 34 -1.59 -2.31 0.55
N ILE A 35 -0.81 -2.63 1.58
CA ILE A 35 0.58 -2.15 1.71
C ILE A 35 1.51 -3.37 1.78
N ILE A 36 1.54 -4.14 0.67
CA ILE A 36 2.78 -4.82 0.28
C ILE A 36 3.66 -3.68 -0.22
N VAL A 37 4.33 -2.97 0.70
CA VAL A 37 5.43 -2.11 0.27
C VAL A 37 6.41 -3.04 -0.41
N ILE A 38 6.68 -2.77 -1.67
CA ILE A 38 7.63 -3.46 -2.53
C ILE A 38 8.77 -4.09 -1.71
N GLY A 39 8.74 -5.42 -1.58
CA GLY A 39 9.85 -6.21 -1.02
C GLY A 39 9.93 -6.34 0.51
N VAL A 40 8.93 -5.94 1.30
CA VAL A 40 8.93 -6.12 2.77
C VAL A 40 7.67 -6.77 3.31
N LYS A 41 7.86 -7.80 4.15
CA LYS A 41 6.78 -8.52 4.83
C LYS A 41 6.35 -7.80 6.10
N VAL A 42 5.07 -7.43 6.17
CA VAL A 42 4.46 -6.87 7.39
C VAL A 42 4.37 -7.96 8.46
N LYS A 43 4.81 -7.65 9.69
CA LYS A 43 4.86 -8.63 10.80
C LYS A 43 3.87 -8.38 11.95
N LYS A 44 3.39 -7.17 12.13
CA LYS A 44 2.39 -6.76 13.13
C LYS A 44 2.02 -5.32 12.81
N ILE A 45 0.77 -5.00 13.11
CA ILE A 45 0.23 -3.65 13.11
C ILE A 45 -0.14 -3.32 14.55
N SER A 46 0.11 -2.09 14.98
CA SER A 46 -0.33 -1.58 16.28
C SER A 46 -1.11 -0.29 16.08
N VAL A 47 -2.28 -0.19 16.70
CA VAL A 47 -3.09 1.03 16.68
C VAL A 47 -3.12 1.60 18.09
N ILE A 48 -2.65 2.82 18.26
CA ILE A 48 -2.53 3.46 19.57
C ILE A 48 -3.11 4.87 19.55
N GLY A 49 -3.50 5.38 20.72
CA GLY A 49 -3.97 6.76 20.88
C GLY A 49 -2.83 7.78 20.84
N ASP A 50 -3.18 9.06 20.66
CA ASP A 50 -2.26 10.20 20.64
C ASP A 50 -1.79 10.61 22.05
N ASP A 51 -1.16 9.65 22.70
CA ASP A 51 -0.55 9.75 24.01
C ASP A 51 0.97 9.58 23.91
N LEU A 52 1.70 10.52 24.51
CA LEU A 52 3.15 10.61 24.42
C LEU A 52 3.84 9.32 24.92
N ASP A 53 3.41 8.81 26.07
CA ASP A 53 4.02 7.64 26.72
C ASP A 53 3.72 6.35 25.95
N THR A 54 2.51 6.25 25.40
CA THR A 54 2.11 5.11 24.59
C THR A 54 2.88 5.06 23.28
N ILE A 55 3.00 6.20 22.58
CA ILE A 55 3.82 6.31 21.36
C ILE A 55 5.27 5.94 21.67
N ALA A 56 5.85 6.53 22.72
CA ALA A 56 7.25 6.30 23.08
C ALA A 56 7.56 4.82 23.36
N ARG A 57 6.69 4.15 24.13
CA ARG A 57 6.85 2.73 24.46
C ARG A 57 6.74 1.83 23.23
N GLU A 58 5.73 2.02 22.40
CA GLU A 58 5.50 1.16 21.24
C GLU A 58 6.61 1.33 20.18
N VAL A 59 7.02 2.58 19.92
CA VAL A 59 8.15 2.90 19.02
C VAL A 59 9.44 2.28 19.53
N SER A 60 9.77 2.42 20.82
CA SER A 60 10.98 1.85 21.41
C SER A 60 10.99 0.32 21.32
N LEU A 61 9.85 -0.32 21.62
CA LEU A 61 9.68 -1.77 21.51
C LEU A 61 9.86 -2.26 20.07
N PHE A 62 9.25 -1.55 19.12
CA PHE A 62 9.24 -1.95 17.71
C PHE A 62 10.59 -1.72 17.05
N SER A 63 11.22 -0.58 17.32
CA SER A 63 12.54 -0.24 16.78
C SER A 63 13.58 -1.31 17.15
N LYS A 64 13.51 -1.87 18.37
CA LYS A 64 14.39 -2.97 18.82
C LYS A 64 14.08 -4.33 18.19
N SER A 65 12.84 -4.55 17.80
CA SER A 65 12.33 -5.89 17.44
C SER A 65 12.19 -6.11 15.93
N PHE A 66 12.23 -5.05 15.12
CA PHE A 66 11.96 -5.07 13.69
C PHE A 66 12.99 -4.30 12.89
N THR A 67 13.07 -4.62 11.59
CA THR A 67 14.06 -4.01 10.70
C THR A 67 13.62 -2.63 10.25
N HIS A 68 12.33 -2.45 9.96
CA HIS A 68 11.71 -1.18 9.60
C HIS A 68 10.46 -0.97 10.46
N VAL A 69 10.31 0.22 11.00
CA VAL A 69 9.12 0.67 11.71
C VAL A 69 8.56 1.84 10.93
N ILE A 70 7.32 1.74 10.52
CA ILE A 70 6.61 2.83 9.84
C ILE A 70 5.59 3.38 10.82
N THR A 71 5.54 4.69 10.98
CA THR A 71 4.45 5.36 11.68
C THR A 71 3.61 6.13 10.69
N THR A 72 2.31 6.25 10.94
CA THR A 72 1.41 7.09 10.13
C THR A 72 0.58 7.98 11.05
N GLY A 73 0.49 9.27 10.74
CA GLY A 73 -0.36 10.21 11.48
C GLY A 73 0.32 10.86 12.69
N GLY A 74 -0.39 11.82 13.30
CA GLY A 74 0.06 12.56 14.49
C GLY A 74 1.25 13.50 14.27
N ILE A 75 1.47 13.96 13.02
CA ILE A 75 2.57 14.89 12.67
C ILE A 75 2.08 16.30 12.31
N GLY A 76 0.78 16.54 12.27
CA GLY A 76 0.22 17.84 11.89
C GLY A 76 0.47 18.96 12.92
N PRO A 77 -0.13 20.14 12.69
CA PRO A 77 0.08 21.31 13.54
C PRO A 77 -0.79 21.33 14.81
N THR A 78 -1.72 20.38 15.00
CA THR A 78 -2.70 20.44 16.11
C THR A 78 -2.10 19.87 17.41
N HIS A 79 -2.77 20.10 18.54
CA HIS A 79 -2.25 19.79 19.88
C HIS A 79 -2.20 18.28 20.18
N ASP A 80 -3.03 17.51 19.48
CA ASP A 80 -3.11 16.06 19.48
C ASP A 80 -2.05 15.39 18.60
N ASP A 81 -1.44 16.09 17.65
CA ASP A 81 -0.34 15.55 16.85
C ASP A 81 0.94 15.37 17.69
N LYS A 82 1.13 14.22 18.34
CA LYS A 82 2.26 13.98 19.29
C LYS A 82 3.30 12.98 18.79
N THR A 83 3.30 12.63 17.51
CA THR A 83 4.16 11.57 16.98
C THR A 83 5.64 11.93 17.08
N PHE A 84 6.04 13.17 16.75
CA PHE A 84 7.45 13.58 16.86
C PHE A 84 7.93 13.63 18.31
N GLU A 85 7.11 14.18 19.21
CA GLU A 85 7.37 14.25 20.65
C GLU A 85 7.52 12.84 21.25
N GLY A 86 6.61 11.93 20.89
CA GLY A 86 6.64 10.55 21.36
C GLY A 86 7.86 9.77 20.84
N ILE A 87 8.24 10.00 19.58
CA ILE A 87 9.44 9.39 18.99
C ILE A 87 10.72 9.95 19.62
N ALA A 88 10.79 11.26 19.87
CA ALA A 88 11.91 11.88 20.59
C ALA A 88 12.07 11.23 21.97
N LYS A 89 10.97 11.10 22.72
CA LYS A 89 10.95 10.41 24.02
C LYS A 89 11.36 8.94 23.92
N ALA A 90 10.96 8.21 22.87
CA ALA A 90 11.31 6.81 22.67
C ALA A 90 12.83 6.56 22.59
N PHE A 91 13.56 7.59 22.14
CA PHE A 91 14.99 7.52 21.87
C PHE A 91 15.84 8.41 22.76
N ASP A 92 15.24 9.00 23.81
CA ASP A 92 15.89 9.97 24.70
C ASP A 92 16.54 11.13 23.92
N ASP A 93 15.78 11.65 22.95
CA ASP A 93 16.16 12.74 22.05
C ASP A 93 15.33 14.00 22.35
N VAL A 94 15.78 15.14 21.82
CA VAL A 94 15.11 16.45 21.96
C VAL A 94 14.56 16.91 20.61
N LEU A 95 13.46 17.67 20.63
CA LEU A 95 12.96 18.31 19.41
C LEU A 95 13.76 19.57 19.11
N GLU A 96 14.24 19.68 17.87
CA GLU A 96 14.90 20.86 17.34
C GLU A 96 14.30 21.24 15.98
N PRO A 97 14.32 22.53 15.61
CA PRO A 97 13.87 22.95 14.29
C PRO A 97 14.81 22.41 13.21
N ASN A 98 14.28 21.61 12.29
CA ASN A 98 15.03 21.17 11.13
C ASN A 98 15.05 22.26 10.05
N PRO A 99 16.22 22.78 9.63
CA PRO A 99 16.30 23.90 8.70
C PRO A 99 15.58 23.66 7.37
N VAL A 100 15.63 22.43 6.84
CA VAL A 100 14.96 22.07 5.57
C VAL A 100 13.45 22.15 5.72
N LEU A 101 12.91 21.59 6.81
CA LEU A 101 11.47 21.60 7.07
C LEU A 101 10.97 23.01 7.42
N VAL A 102 11.79 23.82 8.12
CA VAL A 102 11.45 25.22 8.42
C VAL A 102 11.24 26.01 7.13
N GLU A 103 12.16 25.90 6.17
CA GLU A 103 12.01 26.61 4.89
C GLU A 103 10.79 26.12 4.10
N LEU A 104 10.52 24.82 4.09
CA LEU A 104 9.30 24.27 3.46
C LEU A 104 8.02 24.77 4.14
N CYS A 105 8.01 24.86 5.48
CA CYS A 105 6.87 25.39 6.23
C CYS A 105 6.66 26.88 5.94
N LYS A 106 7.73 27.68 5.82
CA LYS A 106 7.63 29.09 5.42
C LYS A 106 7.08 29.23 4.00
N GLU A 107 7.53 28.40 3.07
CA GLU A 107 7.05 28.42 1.68
C GLU A 107 5.56 28.08 1.60
N TYR A 108 5.11 27.10 2.40
CA TYR A 108 3.75 26.57 2.31
C TYR A 108 2.72 27.34 3.17
N PHE A 109 3.10 27.75 4.39
CA PHE A 109 2.20 28.41 5.35
C PHE A 109 2.46 29.91 5.53
N GLY A 110 3.47 30.44 4.85
CA GLY A 110 3.98 31.80 4.98
C GLY A 110 4.95 31.98 6.17
N PRO A 111 5.60 33.16 6.29
CA PRO A 111 6.49 33.48 7.39
C PRO A 111 5.77 33.36 8.75
N ALA A 112 6.41 32.70 9.72
CA ALA A 112 5.92 32.57 11.09
C ALA A 112 7.08 32.37 12.07
N SER A 113 6.84 32.62 13.36
CA SER A 113 7.79 32.29 14.43
C SER A 113 7.90 30.77 14.60
N LEU A 114 9.05 30.30 15.11
CA LEU A 114 9.30 28.88 15.35
C LEU A 114 8.32 28.27 16.38
N ASP A 115 7.84 29.07 17.34
CA ASP A 115 6.88 28.61 18.35
C ASP A 115 5.43 28.55 17.84
N SER A 116 5.20 28.94 16.58
CA SER A 116 3.86 28.92 15.99
C SER A 116 3.42 27.48 15.65
N PRO A 117 2.11 27.17 15.71
CA PRO A 117 1.59 25.87 15.25
C PRO A 117 2.00 25.51 13.81
N LYS A 118 2.21 26.52 12.95
CA LYS A 118 2.66 26.35 11.56
C LYS A 118 4.06 25.74 11.45
N MET A 119 4.91 25.95 12.46
CA MET A 119 6.29 25.46 12.48
C MET A 119 6.44 24.16 13.26
N LYS A 120 5.37 23.65 13.89
CA LYS A 120 5.39 22.37 14.61
C LYS A 120 5.85 21.20 13.74
N LEU A 121 5.42 21.18 12.47
CA LEU A 121 5.84 20.21 11.44
C LEU A 121 7.36 20.20 11.19
N ALA A 122 8.06 21.29 11.53
CA ALA A 122 9.50 21.41 11.39
C ALA A 122 10.27 21.08 12.68
N MET A 123 9.58 20.90 13.81
CA MET A 123 10.16 20.51 15.09
C MET A 123 10.23 18.98 15.15
N VAL A 124 11.39 18.42 14.87
CA VAL A 124 11.62 16.97 14.76
C VAL A 124 12.72 16.54 15.73
N PRO A 125 12.83 15.24 16.06
CA PRO A 125 13.94 14.76 16.89
C PRO A 125 15.27 15.20 16.29
N LYS A 126 16.19 15.71 17.12
CA LYS A 126 17.48 16.27 16.66
C LYS A 126 18.29 15.28 15.85
N SER A 127 18.26 13.99 16.21
CA SER A 127 18.99 12.93 15.50
C SER A 127 18.26 12.42 14.24
N ALA A 128 17.08 12.98 13.92
CA ALA A 128 16.34 12.62 12.72
C ALA A 128 17.00 13.18 11.45
N THR A 129 16.82 12.44 10.35
CA THR A 129 17.23 12.82 9.01
C THR A 129 16.02 12.91 8.09
N THR A 130 16.16 13.67 7.01
CA THR A 130 15.11 13.84 5.99
C THR A 130 15.49 13.08 4.73
N VAL A 131 14.56 12.28 4.21
CA VAL A 131 14.75 11.49 2.98
C VAL A 131 13.75 11.90 1.93
N TYR A 132 14.21 12.16 0.71
CA TYR A 132 13.33 12.55 -0.38
C TYR A 132 12.90 11.35 -1.21
N GLY A 133 11.61 11.32 -1.54
CA GLY A 133 11.06 10.41 -2.54
C GLY A 133 11.18 11.00 -3.94
N TYR A 134 11.24 10.12 -4.94
CA TYR A 134 11.27 10.47 -6.36
C TYR A 134 10.16 9.74 -7.08
N HIS A 135 9.41 10.45 -7.92
CA HIS A 135 8.37 9.82 -8.73
C HIS A 135 9.02 8.83 -9.72
N PRO A 136 8.57 7.57 -9.80
CA PRO A 136 9.24 6.53 -10.58
C PRO A 136 9.26 6.83 -12.09
N GLU A 137 8.19 7.41 -12.62
CA GLU A 137 8.09 7.70 -14.07
C GLU A 137 8.77 9.02 -14.47
N THR A 138 8.51 10.11 -13.75
CA THR A 138 9.00 11.45 -14.12
C THR A 138 10.36 11.78 -13.51
N GLY A 139 10.85 10.99 -12.56
CA GLY A 139 12.04 11.30 -11.76
C GLY A 139 11.89 12.53 -10.86
N GLN A 140 10.69 13.12 -10.78
CA GLN A 140 10.48 14.36 -10.05
C GLN A 140 10.63 14.13 -8.55
N LYS A 141 11.48 14.94 -7.92
CA LYS A 141 11.68 14.95 -6.47
C LYS A 141 10.42 15.45 -5.77
N ASN A 142 10.00 14.76 -4.70
CA ASN A 142 8.91 15.24 -3.85
C ASN A 142 9.28 16.54 -3.14
N LYS A 143 8.28 17.42 -3.00
CA LYS A 143 8.45 18.70 -2.30
C LYS A 143 8.77 18.51 -0.82
N PHE A 144 8.02 17.63 -0.14
CA PHE A 144 8.21 17.32 1.27
C PHE A 144 9.02 16.03 1.44
N PRO A 145 10.13 16.04 2.19
CA PRO A 145 10.84 14.83 2.54
C PRO A 145 10.13 14.07 3.66
N LEU A 146 10.40 12.77 3.75
CA LEU A 146 10.03 11.94 4.90
C LEU A 146 11.03 12.15 6.04
N VAL A 147 10.53 12.29 7.26
CA VAL A 147 11.39 12.32 8.46
C VAL A 147 11.66 10.89 8.91
N THR A 148 12.92 10.58 9.18
CA THR A 148 13.36 9.27 9.62
C THR A 148 14.31 9.37 10.80
N ILE A 149 14.26 8.42 11.72
CA ILE A 149 15.19 8.33 12.84
C ILE A 149 15.48 6.85 13.09
N LYS A 150 16.77 6.48 13.05
CA LYS A 150 17.21 5.08 13.09
C LYS A 150 16.48 4.25 12.01
N ASN A 151 15.66 3.29 12.43
CA ASN A 151 14.84 2.45 11.55
C ASN A 151 13.34 2.82 11.55
N VAL A 152 12.99 4.02 12.04
CA VAL A 152 11.62 4.54 12.11
C VAL A 152 11.39 5.55 10.99
N TYR A 153 10.34 5.34 10.21
CA TYR A 153 9.95 6.13 9.04
C TYR A 153 8.59 6.77 9.31
N ILE A 154 8.53 8.11 9.30
CA ILE A 154 7.40 8.85 9.86
C ILE A 154 6.55 9.43 8.73
N PHE A 155 5.44 8.78 8.41
CA PHE A 155 4.54 9.14 7.31
C PHE A 155 3.35 10.00 7.76
N PRO A 156 2.77 10.80 6.85
CA PRO A 156 1.55 11.55 7.10
C PRO A 156 0.35 10.62 7.34
N GLY A 157 -0.63 11.11 8.10
CA GLY A 157 -1.88 10.37 8.36
C GLY A 157 -2.93 10.49 7.25
N VAL A 158 -2.79 11.48 6.35
CA VAL A 158 -3.72 11.65 5.23
C VAL A 158 -3.48 10.53 4.20
N PRO A 159 -4.49 9.70 3.87
CA PRO A 159 -4.31 8.51 3.03
C PRO A 159 -3.65 8.78 1.67
N GLN A 160 -4.12 9.80 0.96
CA GLN A 160 -3.57 10.18 -0.35
C GLN A 160 -2.10 10.59 -0.28
N LEU A 161 -1.68 11.23 0.83
CA LEU A 161 -0.28 11.60 1.04
C LEU A 161 0.56 10.38 1.39
N LEU A 162 0.02 9.48 2.22
CA LEU A 162 0.66 8.22 2.59
C LEU A 162 0.96 7.37 1.35
N GLU A 163 -0.05 7.12 0.50
CA GLU A 163 0.07 6.36 -0.74
C GLU A 163 1.12 6.97 -1.67
N ARG A 164 1.04 8.28 -1.91
CA ARG A 164 2.01 9.00 -2.74
C ARG A 164 3.43 8.89 -2.17
N SER A 165 3.60 9.05 -0.86
CA SER A 165 4.91 8.91 -0.21
C SER A 165 5.47 7.51 -0.42
N PHE A 166 4.67 6.45 -0.28
CA PHE A 166 5.12 5.08 -0.50
C PHE A 166 5.62 4.84 -1.91
N VAL A 167 4.87 5.27 -2.94
CA VAL A 167 5.28 5.12 -4.35
C VAL A 167 6.64 5.76 -4.57
N THR A 168 6.84 6.98 -4.06
CA THR A 168 8.09 7.71 -4.29
C THR A 168 9.28 7.23 -3.46
N LEU A 169 9.02 6.52 -2.36
CA LEU A 169 10.03 6.05 -1.40
C LEU A 169 10.23 4.53 -1.48
N GLU A 170 9.68 3.87 -2.51
CA GLU A 170 9.80 2.44 -2.76
C GLU A 170 11.26 1.94 -2.58
N HIS A 171 12.21 2.70 -3.11
CA HIS A 171 13.64 2.36 -3.09
C HIS A 171 14.22 2.14 -1.67
N LEU A 172 13.62 2.73 -0.63
CA LEU A 172 14.06 2.53 0.75
C LEU A 172 13.71 1.15 1.29
N PHE A 173 12.58 0.61 0.85
CA PHE A 173 12.03 -0.65 1.36
C PHE A 173 12.32 -1.81 0.44
N LYS A 174 12.63 -1.54 -0.83
CA LYS A 174 13.01 -2.55 -1.82
C LYS A 174 14.23 -3.34 -1.33
N ASN A 175 14.12 -4.66 -1.43
CA ASN A 175 15.26 -5.54 -1.25
C ASN A 175 15.86 -5.81 -2.63
N PRO A 176 17.04 -5.26 -2.97
CA PRO A 176 17.64 -5.46 -4.30
C PRO A 176 18.02 -6.91 -4.57
N SER A 177 18.05 -7.78 -3.55
CA SER A 177 18.40 -9.20 -3.67
C SER A 177 17.18 -10.13 -3.73
N LYS A 178 15.96 -9.61 -3.64
CA LYS A 178 14.74 -10.42 -3.67
C LYS A 178 13.66 -9.72 -4.47
N ASP A 179 13.25 -10.36 -5.55
CA ASP A 179 12.03 -10.02 -6.26
C ASP A 179 10.86 -10.74 -5.60
N PHE A 180 9.69 -10.09 -5.61
CA PHE A 180 8.43 -10.70 -5.22
C PHE A 180 7.48 -10.58 -6.40
N TYR A 181 6.84 -11.70 -6.72
CA TYR A 181 5.85 -11.81 -7.77
C TYR A 181 4.50 -12.07 -7.11
N THR A 182 3.49 -11.35 -7.56
CA THR A 182 2.12 -11.46 -7.05
C THR A 182 1.17 -11.77 -8.21
N ARG A 183 0.23 -12.68 -7.98
CA ARG A 183 -0.90 -12.98 -8.87
C ARG A 183 -2.19 -12.88 -8.08
N GLU A 184 -3.20 -12.35 -8.74
CA GLU A 184 -4.53 -12.25 -8.18
C GLU A 184 -5.52 -13.00 -9.07
N ILE A 185 -6.45 -13.70 -8.45
CA ILE A 185 -7.50 -14.46 -9.11
C ILE A 185 -8.82 -14.12 -8.43
N TYR A 186 -9.83 -13.78 -9.23
CA TYR A 186 -11.16 -13.42 -8.74
C TYR A 186 -12.10 -14.60 -8.96
N VAL A 187 -12.88 -14.95 -7.94
CA VAL A 187 -13.74 -16.15 -7.96
C VAL A 187 -15.18 -15.80 -7.60
N ASP A 188 -16.14 -16.34 -8.34
CA ASP A 188 -17.60 -16.13 -8.17
C ASP A 188 -18.25 -17.02 -7.09
N LYS A 189 -17.44 -17.83 -6.41
CA LYS A 189 -17.85 -18.78 -5.36
C LYS A 189 -17.51 -18.29 -3.97
N ASP A 190 -18.32 -18.71 -3.00
CA ASP A 190 -18.09 -18.40 -1.60
C ASP A 190 -16.83 -19.13 -1.10
N GLU A 191 -16.06 -18.49 -0.21
CA GLU A 191 -14.80 -19.03 0.31
C GLU A 191 -14.95 -20.44 0.89
N VAL A 192 -16.04 -20.67 1.64
CA VAL A 192 -16.34 -21.98 2.24
C VAL A 192 -16.42 -23.09 1.19
N SER A 193 -16.95 -22.80 0.00
CA SER A 193 -17.12 -23.81 -1.05
C SER A 193 -15.81 -24.19 -1.74
N ILE A 194 -14.77 -23.35 -1.65
CA ILE A 194 -13.45 -23.58 -2.25
C ILE A 194 -12.38 -23.84 -1.19
N ALA A 195 -12.72 -23.80 0.11
CA ALA A 195 -11.76 -23.88 1.20
C ALA A 195 -10.89 -25.15 1.16
N ASP A 196 -11.46 -26.32 0.85
CA ASP A 196 -10.69 -27.57 0.74
C ASP A 196 -9.69 -27.54 -0.41
N ILE A 197 -10.04 -26.89 -1.51
CA ILE A 197 -9.15 -26.67 -2.66
C ILE A 197 -8.00 -25.75 -2.23
N LEU A 198 -8.31 -24.63 -1.58
CA LEU A 198 -7.30 -23.68 -1.09
C LEU A 198 -6.33 -24.34 -0.11
N ASN A 199 -6.84 -25.12 0.85
CA ASN A 199 -6.03 -25.87 1.81
C ASN A 199 -5.10 -26.89 1.13
N THR A 200 -5.59 -27.56 0.08
CA THR A 200 -4.81 -28.52 -0.69
C THR A 200 -3.67 -27.84 -1.46
N VAL A 201 -3.98 -26.71 -2.11
CA VAL A 201 -2.99 -25.92 -2.85
C VAL A 201 -1.95 -25.32 -1.90
N ASP A 202 -2.38 -24.74 -0.78
CA ASP A 202 -1.47 -24.20 0.24
C ASP A 202 -0.56 -25.30 0.78
N SER A 203 -1.10 -26.46 1.14
CA SER A 203 -0.29 -27.59 1.64
C SER A 203 0.79 -28.06 0.66
N LYS A 204 0.52 -27.97 -0.65
CA LYS A 204 1.46 -28.38 -1.71
C LYS A 204 2.54 -27.31 -1.98
N HIS A 205 2.21 -26.03 -1.81
CA HIS A 205 3.06 -24.91 -2.23
C HIS A 205 3.54 -23.98 -1.09
N ASN A 206 3.15 -24.20 0.17
CA ASN A 206 3.42 -23.32 1.33
C ASN A 206 4.91 -23.06 1.63
N ASN A 207 5.81 -23.89 1.09
CA ASN A 207 7.24 -23.71 1.24
C ASN A 207 7.78 -22.57 0.36
N THR A 208 7.10 -22.24 -0.74
CA THR A 208 7.57 -21.29 -1.76
C THR A 208 6.54 -20.23 -2.13
N VAL A 209 5.26 -20.47 -1.87
CA VAL A 209 4.15 -19.58 -2.20
C VAL A 209 3.30 -19.30 -0.96
N ILE A 210 2.88 -18.05 -0.80
CA ILE A 210 1.89 -17.64 0.19
C ILE A 210 0.56 -17.48 -0.55
N LEU A 211 -0.46 -18.23 -0.14
CA LEU A 211 -1.83 -18.13 -0.64
C LEU A 211 -2.70 -17.41 0.40
N GLY A 212 -3.41 -16.38 -0.03
CA GLY A 212 -4.40 -15.67 0.77
C GLY A 212 -5.76 -15.61 0.09
N SER A 213 -6.83 -15.71 0.87
CA SER A 213 -8.22 -15.55 0.44
C SER A 213 -8.86 -14.35 1.14
N TYR A 214 -9.58 -13.54 0.36
CA TYR A 214 -10.22 -12.30 0.81
C TYR A 214 -11.66 -12.25 0.29
N PRO A 215 -12.66 -12.71 1.06
CA PRO A 215 -14.06 -12.61 0.66
C PRO A 215 -14.54 -11.15 0.64
N ASP A 216 -15.33 -10.79 -0.37
CA ASP A 216 -15.99 -9.49 -0.49
C ASP A 216 -17.50 -9.67 -0.65
N PHE A 217 -18.23 -9.49 0.45
CA PHE A 217 -19.68 -9.67 0.50
C PHE A 217 -20.47 -8.53 -0.16
N ASN A 218 -19.82 -7.41 -0.47
CA ASN A 218 -20.47 -6.22 -1.05
C ASN A 218 -20.20 -6.10 -2.56
N ASN A 219 -19.45 -7.03 -3.14
CA ASN A 219 -19.09 -7.00 -4.54
C ASN A 219 -20.05 -7.88 -5.36
N SER A 220 -20.62 -7.29 -6.41
CA SER A 220 -21.56 -7.99 -7.29
C SER A 220 -20.87 -8.78 -8.40
N TYR A 221 -19.57 -8.57 -8.64
CA TYR A 221 -18.82 -9.17 -9.76
C TYR A 221 -18.07 -10.44 -9.35
N TYR A 222 -17.47 -10.46 -8.16
CA TYR A 222 -16.79 -11.62 -7.61
C TYR A 222 -17.11 -11.74 -6.12
N LYS A 223 -16.93 -12.94 -5.56
CA LYS A 223 -17.17 -13.20 -4.14
C LYS A 223 -15.88 -13.31 -3.33
N VAL A 224 -14.81 -13.85 -3.92
CA VAL A 224 -13.52 -14.02 -3.24
C VAL A 224 -12.39 -13.56 -4.15
N LYS A 225 -11.50 -12.73 -3.61
CA LYS A 225 -10.20 -12.40 -4.21
C LYS A 225 -9.15 -13.35 -3.61
N LEU A 226 -8.47 -14.10 -4.46
CA LEU A 226 -7.34 -14.94 -4.10
C LEU A 226 -6.06 -14.23 -4.49
N VAL A 227 -5.07 -14.20 -3.60
CA VAL A 227 -3.76 -13.59 -3.83
C VAL A 227 -2.68 -14.64 -3.59
N LEU A 228 -1.82 -14.83 -4.59
CA LEU A 228 -0.66 -15.70 -4.53
C LEU A 228 0.61 -14.86 -4.61
N GLU A 229 1.55 -15.13 -3.72
CA GLU A 229 2.83 -14.41 -3.67
C GLU A 229 4.01 -15.38 -3.59
N SER A 230 5.06 -15.13 -4.36
CA SER A 230 6.30 -15.91 -4.30
C SER A 230 7.53 -15.05 -4.57
N GLU A 231 8.69 -15.50 -4.09
CA GLU A 231 9.99 -14.95 -4.44
C GLU A 231 10.46 -15.39 -5.84
N THR A 232 9.87 -16.47 -6.39
CA THR A 232 10.23 -17.01 -7.70
C THR A 232 9.01 -17.00 -8.63
N LYS A 233 9.18 -16.44 -9.83
CA LYS A 233 8.11 -16.44 -10.84
C LYS A 233 7.63 -17.85 -11.20
N LYS A 234 8.55 -18.81 -11.31
CA LYS A 234 8.23 -20.21 -11.61
C LYS A 234 7.32 -20.84 -10.54
N ASP A 235 7.65 -20.70 -9.26
CA ASP A 235 6.86 -21.27 -8.17
C ASP A 235 5.46 -20.65 -8.12
N LEU A 236 5.36 -19.35 -8.40
CA LEU A 236 4.08 -18.64 -8.51
C LEU A 236 3.24 -19.17 -9.67
N ASP A 237 3.82 -19.30 -10.86
CA ASP A 237 3.12 -19.78 -12.06
C ASP A 237 2.63 -21.23 -11.87
N ASP A 238 3.46 -22.12 -11.29
CA ASP A 238 3.10 -23.51 -10.97
C ASP A 238 1.94 -23.60 -9.96
N ALA A 239 1.94 -22.74 -8.93
CA ALA A 239 0.86 -22.68 -7.93
C ALA A 239 -0.43 -22.09 -8.52
N CYS A 240 -0.33 -21.04 -9.34
CA CYS A 240 -1.48 -20.45 -10.04
C CYS A 240 -2.14 -21.45 -10.98
N GLN A 241 -1.33 -22.23 -11.72
CA GLN A 241 -1.84 -23.28 -12.59
C GLN A 241 -2.56 -24.36 -11.77
N THR A 242 -1.93 -24.87 -10.71
CA THR A 242 -2.54 -25.89 -9.84
C THR A 242 -3.87 -25.39 -9.26
N LEU A 243 -3.93 -24.14 -8.80
CA LEU A 243 -5.15 -23.54 -8.27
C LEU A 243 -6.24 -23.42 -9.34
N THR A 244 -5.89 -22.89 -10.52
CA THR A 244 -6.82 -22.71 -11.64
C THR A 244 -7.41 -24.04 -12.13
N GLU A 245 -6.60 -25.09 -12.18
CA GLU A 245 -7.03 -26.44 -12.57
C GLU A 245 -7.90 -27.12 -11.50
N SER A 246 -7.70 -26.79 -10.23
CA SER A 246 -8.44 -27.39 -9.11
C SER A 246 -9.75 -26.67 -8.82
N LEU A 247 -9.87 -25.41 -9.23
CA LEU A 247 -11.08 -24.62 -9.07
C LEU A 247 -12.24 -25.15 -9.95
N PRO A 248 -13.51 -24.98 -9.52
CA PRO A 248 -14.66 -25.35 -10.36
C PRO A 248 -14.63 -24.66 -11.72
N LYS A 249 -15.16 -25.30 -12.76
CA LYS A 249 -15.28 -24.70 -14.09
C LYS A 249 -16.08 -23.40 -14.04
N ASP A 250 -15.65 -22.43 -14.84
CA ASP A 250 -16.32 -21.13 -15.05
C ASP A 250 -16.49 -20.29 -13.77
N CYS A 251 -15.71 -20.56 -12.72
CA CYS A 251 -15.78 -19.77 -11.48
C CYS A 251 -14.84 -18.56 -11.46
N ILE A 252 -13.83 -18.54 -12.33
CA ILE A 252 -12.86 -17.45 -12.39
C ILE A 252 -13.47 -16.29 -13.16
N VAL A 253 -13.47 -15.13 -12.52
CA VAL A 253 -14.02 -13.89 -13.06
C VAL A 253 -12.88 -13.06 -13.66
N ASP A 254 -13.04 -12.65 -14.91
CA ASP A 254 -12.18 -11.63 -15.52
C ASP A 254 -12.59 -10.25 -14.98
N TYR A 255 -11.98 -9.85 -13.86
CA TYR A 255 -12.31 -8.62 -13.17
C TYR A 255 -11.31 -7.50 -13.50
N ASP A 256 -11.80 -6.44 -14.12
CA ASP A 256 -11.03 -5.22 -14.35
C ASP A 256 -11.12 -4.27 -13.17
N LYS A 257 -9.99 -4.02 -12.51
CA LYS A 257 -9.86 -3.07 -11.40
C LYS A 257 -9.95 -1.61 -11.83
N SER A 258 -9.62 -1.33 -13.09
CA SER A 258 -9.49 0.03 -13.61
C SER A 258 -10.33 0.19 -14.88
N PRO A 259 -11.65 -0.08 -14.82
CA PRO A 259 -12.52 -0.13 -15.99
C PRO A 259 -12.55 1.20 -16.75
N ILE A 260 -12.33 2.32 -16.04
CA ILE A 260 -12.33 3.66 -16.63
C ILE A 260 -11.01 3.96 -17.35
N HIS A 261 -9.86 3.59 -16.76
CA HIS A 261 -8.55 3.96 -17.31
C HIS A 261 -8.28 3.35 -18.69
N HIS A 262 -8.79 2.14 -18.92
CA HIS A 262 -8.66 1.45 -20.20
C HIS A 262 -9.98 1.38 -20.97
N ALA A 263 -10.99 2.13 -20.56
CA ALA A 263 -12.32 2.10 -21.19
C ALA A 263 -12.23 2.39 -22.69
N VAL A 264 -11.51 3.45 -23.05
CA VAL A 264 -11.35 3.89 -24.45
C VAL A 264 -10.66 2.81 -25.27
N ASP A 265 -9.51 2.32 -24.80
CA ASP A 265 -8.75 1.27 -25.50
C ASP A 265 -9.58 -0.01 -25.67
N LYS A 266 -10.35 -0.39 -24.64
CA LYS A 266 -11.21 -1.58 -24.68
C LYS A 266 -12.38 -1.40 -25.66
N VAL A 267 -13.05 -0.25 -25.62
CA VAL A 267 -14.16 0.06 -26.52
C VAL A 267 -13.68 0.09 -27.97
N TYR A 268 -12.61 0.82 -28.27
CA TYR A 268 -12.06 0.86 -29.62
C TYR A 268 -11.43 -0.48 -30.03
N GLY A 269 -10.90 -1.26 -29.09
CA GLY A 269 -10.48 -2.65 -29.32
C GLY A 269 -11.65 -3.54 -29.79
N ILE A 270 -12.82 -3.41 -29.17
CA ILE A 270 -14.05 -4.10 -29.61
C ILE A 270 -14.47 -3.59 -30.99
N VAL A 271 -14.52 -2.28 -31.20
CA VAL A 271 -14.88 -1.67 -32.50
C VAL A 271 -13.98 -2.18 -33.63
N ASN A 272 -12.68 -2.31 -33.36
CA ASN A 272 -11.68 -2.75 -34.33
C ASN A 272 -11.52 -4.28 -34.42
N SER A 273 -12.20 -5.03 -33.56
CA SER A 273 -12.13 -6.50 -33.58
C SER A 273 -12.73 -7.06 -34.87
N CYS A 274 -12.10 -8.12 -35.39
CA CYS A 274 -12.60 -8.86 -36.56
C CYS A 274 -13.79 -9.77 -36.23
N GLU A 275 -14.13 -9.95 -34.94
CA GLU A 275 -15.26 -10.76 -34.50
C GLU A 275 -16.57 -10.09 -34.90
N ARG A 276 -17.32 -10.77 -35.77
CA ARG A 276 -18.63 -10.33 -36.25
C ARG A 276 -19.73 -10.96 -35.40
N CYS A 277 -19.85 -10.50 -34.16
CA CYS A 277 -21.04 -10.78 -33.34
C CYS A 277 -21.94 -9.53 -33.27
N GLU A 278 -23.20 -9.74 -32.91
CA GLU A 278 -24.21 -8.68 -32.78
C GLU A 278 -23.77 -7.59 -31.79
N TYR A 279 -23.08 -8.00 -30.71
CA TYR A 279 -22.51 -7.10 -29.72
C TYR A 279 -21.50 -6.13 -30.35
N THR A 280 -20.49 -6.62 -31.08
CA THR A 280 -19.48 -5.77 -31.74
C THR A 280 -20.11 -4.79 -32.73
N LYS A 281 -21.15 -5.21 -33.45
CA LYS A 281 -21.89 -4.34 -34.38
C LYS A 281 -22.60 -3.21 -33.64
N ASN A 282 -23.29 -3.52 -32.54
CA ASN A 282 -24.03 -2.54 -31.74
C ASN A 282 -23.08 -1.53 -31.09
N VAL A 283 -21.93 -1.99 -30.58
CA VAL A 283 -20.91 -1.09 -30.01
C VAL A 283 -20.35 -0.15 -31.07
N ARG A 284 -20.05 -0.66 -32.28
CA ARG A 284 -19.56 0.16 -33.40
C ARG A 284 -20.55 1.24 -33.81
N GLU A 285 -21.83 0.89 -33.93
CA GLU A 285 -22.87 1.87 -34.30
C GLU A 285 -23.06 2.93 -33.20
N ALA A 286 -23.04 2.52 -31.92
CA ALA A 286 -23.14 3.45 -30.81
C ALA A 286 -21.97 4.45 -30.77
N VAL A 287 -20.73 3.99 -30.98
CA VAL A 287 -19.55 4.86 -31.05
C VAL A 287 -19.68 5.85 -32.21
N LYS A 288 -20.13 5.38 -33.38
CA LYS A 288 -20.34 6.23 -34.55
C LYS A 288 -21.36 7.35 -34.27
N ILE A 289 -22.49 7.03 -33.64
CA ILE A 289 -23.51 8.03 -33.27
C ILE A 289 -22.94 9.06 -32.29
N LEU A 290 -22.12 8.64 -31.33
CA LEU A 290 -21.49 9.54 -30.37
C LEU A 290 -20.49 10.48 -31.07
N GLU A 291 -19.67 9.97 -31.99
CA GLU A 291 -18.74 10.77 -32.80
C GLU A 291 -19.50 11.80 -33.65
N GLU A 292 -20.56 11.39 -34.36
CA GLU A 292 -21.41 12.29 -35.15
C GLU A 292 -22.07 13.39 -34.28
N CYS A 293 -22.43 13.06 -33.04
CA CYS A 293 -23.00 14.03 -32.09
C CYS A 293 -21.96 15.01 -31.57
N LEU A 294 -20.74 14.54 -31.25
CA LEU A 294 -19.63 15.38 -30.81
C LEU A 294 -19.20 16.34 -31.93
N ASP A 295 -19.11 15.86 -33.17
CA ASP A 295 -18.78 16.71 -34.33
C ASP A 295 -19.84 17.81 -34.56
N LYS A 296 -21.10 17.52 -34.22
CA LYS A 296 -22.22 18.45 -34.45
C LYS A 296 -22.45 19.44 -33.31
N TYR A 297 -22.15 19.07 -32.06
CA TYR A 297 -22.54 19.84 -30.87
C TYR A 297 -21.43 20.07 -29.83
N GLY A 298 -20.24 19.48 -30.03
CA GLY A 298 -19.09 19.57 -29.13
C GLY A 298 -18.22 20.82 -29.33
#